data_AF-A0A382XFR3-F1
#
_entry.id   AF-A0A382XFR3-F1
#
_cell.length_a   1.000
_cell.length_b   1.000
_cell.length_c   1.000
_cell.angle_alpha   90.00
_cell.angle_beta   90.00
_cell.angle_gamma   90.00
#
_symmetry.space_group_name_H-M   'P 1'
#
loop_
_entity.id
_entity.type
_entity.pdbx_description
1 polymer ?
#
loop_
_entity_poly.entity_id
_entity_poly.type
_entity_poly.pdbx_seq_one_letter_code
_entity_poly.pdbx_strand_id
1 'polypeptide(L)'
;LTATIGPFYGQSYTPQAFITVVVGGIANIFSGLIASAFSLAAVKTAFVFQYNILIGHVSMLIIAIISIRMMPEGISQWLEQRKS
;
A
#
# COMPACT_ATOMS: atom_id res chain seq x y z
N LEU A 1 18.08 -33.30 -7.38
CA LEU A 1 17.04 -32.28 -7.11
C LEU A 1 17.75 -31.00 -6.73
N THR A 2 17.91 -30.06 -7.67
CA THR A 2 18.50 -28.75 -7.36
C THR A 2 17.39 -27.90 -6.76
N ALA A 3 17.40 -27.68 -5.45
CA ALA A 3 16.50 -26.72 -4.83
C ALA A 3 16.92 -25.32 -5.32
N THR A 4 16.04 -24.65 -6.06
CA THR A 4 16.23 -23.24 -6.42
C THR A 4 16.30 -22.43 -5.14
N ILE A 5 17.50 -22.01 -4.74
CA ILE A 5 17.69 -21.04 -3.66
C ILE A 5 17.24 -19.69 -4.21
N GLY A 6 15.96 -19.37 -4.00
CA GLY A 6 15.36 -18.10 -4.33
C GLY A 6 14.89 -17.37 -3.07
N PRO A 7 14.71 -16.04 -3.12
CA PRO A 7 14.20 -15.26 -1.99
C PRO A 7 12.69 -15.51 -1.79
N PHE A 8 12.33 -16.73 -1.38
CA PHE A 8 10.96 -17.24 -1.36
C PHE A 8 10.02 -16.39 -0.51
N TYR A 9 10.52 -15.90 0.62
CA TYR A 9 9.77 -15.04 1.54
C TYR A 9 9.55 -13.63 0.97
N GLY A 10 10.49 -13.09 0.19
CA GLY A 10 10.43 -11.73 -0.34
C GLY A 10 9.43 -11.55 -1.49
N GLN A 11 9.19 -12.61 -2.27
CA GLN A 11 8.32 -12.56 -3.45
C GLN A 11 6.89 -12.13 -3.12
N SER A 12 6.38 -12.49 -1.93
CA SER A 12 5.02 -12.14 -1.49
C SER A 12 4.84 -10.65 -1.16
N TYR A 13 5.92 -9.93 -0.85
CA TYR A 13 5.88 -8.51 -0.46
C TYR A 13 6.05 -7.55 -1.64
N THR A 14 6.56 -8.05 -2.76
CA THR A 14 6.83 -7.24 -3.96
C THR A 14 5.59 -6.48 -4.46
N PRO A 15 4.41 -7.10 -4.62
CA PRO A 15 3.23 -6.37 -5.08
C PRO A 15 2.80 -5.27 -4.09
N GLN A 16 2.82 -5.57 -2.79
CA GLN A 16 2.46 -4.62 -1.74
C GLN A 16 3.41 -3.41 -1.71
N ALA A 17 4.71 -3.64 -1.90
CA ALA A 17 5.71 -2.57 -1.97
C ALA A 17 5.44 -1.62 -3.14
N PHE A 18 5.16 -2.14 -4.33
CA PHE A 18 4.81 -1.32 -5.50
C PHE A 18 3.52 -0.52 -5.27
N ILE A 19 2.47 -1.15 -4.74
CA ILE A 19 1.19 -0.48 -4.48
C ILE A 19 1.38 0.70 -3.52
N THR A 20 2.18 0.51 -2.47
CA THR A 20 2.43 1.56 -1.46
C THR A 20 3.10 2.78 -2.08
N VAL A 21 4.10 2.57 -2.94
CA VAL A 21 4.80 3.67 -3.63
C VAL A 21 3.87 4.41 -4.61
N VAL A 22 3.05 3.67 -5.36
CA VAL A 22 2.08 4.27 -6.29
C VAL A 22 1.03 5.11 -5.55
N VAL A 23 0.54 4.63 -4.40
CA VAL A 23 -0.46 5.35 -3.60
C VAL A 23 0.16 6.55 -2.84
N GLY A 24 1.44 6.47 -2.46
CA GLY A 24 2.14 7.54 -1.75
C GLY A 24 2.22 8.85 -2.54
N GLY A 25 2.39 8.79 -3.86
CA GLY A 25 2.54 9.98 -4.70
C GLY A 25 3.94 10.58 -4.72
N ILE A 26 4.16 11.57 -5.59
CA ILE A 26 5.50 12.10 -5.92
C ILE A 26 5.89 13.39 -5.19
N ALA A 27 4.93 14.10 -4.58
CA ALA A 27 5.21 15.44 -4.03
C ALA A 27 6.15 15.43 -2.82
N ASN A 28 5.97 14.47 -1.91
CA ASN A 28 6.85 14.26 -0.77
C ASN A 28 6.97 12.75 -0.50
N ILE A 29 8.06 12.15 -0.97
CA ILE A 29 8.23 10.68 -0.99
C ILE A 29 8.15 10.08 0.43
N PHE A 30 8.79 10.70 1.43
CA PHE A 30 8.81 10.17 2.80
C PHE A 30 7.45 10.25 3.49
N SER A 31 6.77 11.40 3.43
CA SER A 31 5.46 11.55 4.06
C SER A 31 4.39 10.71 3.35
N GLY A 32 4.44 10.64 2.02
CA GLY A 32 3.57 9.80 1.21
C GLY A 32 3.75 8.33 1.49
N LEU A 33 5.00 7.87 1.57
CA LEU A 33 5.32 6.49 1.91
C LEU A 33 4.79 6.12 3.30
N ILE A 34 5.06 6.95 4.32
CA ILE A 34 4.61 6.66 5.69
C ILE A 34 3.09 6.65 5.75
N ALA A 35 2.42 7.65 5.16
CA ALA A 35 0.97 7.77 5.19
C ALA A 35 0.27 6.65 4.39
N SER A 36 0.79 6.30 3.21
CA SER A 36 0.28 5.18 2.41
C SER A 36 0.53 3.84 3.12
N ALA A 37 1.74 3.58 3.60
CA ALA A 37 2.05 2.35 4.32
C ALA A 37 1.12 2.17 5.53
N PHE A 38 0.92 3.21 6.33
CA PHE A 38 0.00 3.16 7.47
C PHE A 38 -1.45 2.94 7.05
N SER A 39 -1.96 3.70 6.07
CA SER A 39 -3.36 3.60 5.64
C SER A 39 -3.67 2.22 5.05
N LEU A 40 -2.84 1.73 4.12
CA LEU A 40 -3.03 0.41 3.52
C LEU A 40 -2.86 -0.72 4.55
N ALA A 41 -1.89 -0.60 5.47
CA ALA A 41 -1.70 -1.59 6.54
C ALA A 41 -2.86 -1.61 7.55
N ALA A 42 -3.40 -0.44 7.91
CA ALA A 42 -4.55 -0.34 8.80
C ALA A 42 -5.77 -1.04 8.20
N VAL A 43 -6.04 -0.80 6.92
CA VAL A 43 -7.12 -1.45 6.18
C VAL A 43 -6.92 -2.95 6.13
N LYS A 44 -5.75 -3.40 5.66
CA LYS A 44 -5.44 -4.83 5.59
C LYS A 44 -5.66 -5.48 6.96
N THR A 45 -5.13 -4.89 8.02
CA THR A 45 -5.24 -5.44 9.38
C THR A 45 -6.69 -5.52 9.86
N ALA A 46 -7.51 -4.49 9.62
CA ALA A 46 -8.93 -4.49 10.00
C ALA A 46 -9.72 -5.61 9.30
N PHE A 47 -9.49 -5.81 7.99
CA PHE A 47 -10.18 -6.86 7.23
C PHE A 47 -9.65 -8.27 7.51
N VAL A 48 -8.34 -8.41 7.77
CA VAL A 48 -7.75 -9.70 8.20
C VAL A 48 -8.32 -10.12 9.56
N PHE A 49 -8.45 -9.17 10.49
CA PHE A 49 -8.99 -9.43 11.81
C PHE A 49 -10.46 -9.89 11.75
N GLN A 50 -11.26 -9.29 10.88
CA GLN A 50 -12.70 -9.56 10.79
C GLN A 50 -13.06 -10.77 9.91
N TYR A 51 -12.27 -11.07 8.87
CA TYR A 51 -12.61 -12.06 7.86
C TYR A 51 -11.52 -13.13 7.70
N ASN A 52 -10.53 -12.86 6.83
CA ASN A 52 -9.39 -13.74 6.59
C ASN A 52 -8.28 -12.99 5.84
N ILE A 53 -7.14 -13.67 5.68
CA ILE A 53 -5.96 -13.11 5.02
C ILE A 53 -6.20 -12.72 3.55
N LEU A 54 -6.99 -13.51 2.81
CA LEU A 54 -7.25 -13.27 1.38
C LEU A 54 -8.08 -12.01 1.18
N ILE A 55 -9.16 -11.87 1.95
CA ILE A 55 -10.02 -10.69 1.93
C ILE A 55 -9.21 -9.46 2.33
N GLY A 56 -8.33 -9.56 3.33
CA GLY A 56 -7.42 -8.46 3.69
C GLY A 56 -6.58 -7.93 2.52
N HIS A 57 -6.02 -8.81 1.68
CA HIS A 57 -5.25 -8.41 0.50
C HIS A 57 -6.13 -7.81 -0.59
N VAL A 58 -7.32 -8.39 -0.84
CA VAL A 58 -8.26 -7.87 -1.84
C VAL A 58 -8.81 -6.49 -1.42
N SER A 59 -9.18 -6.32 -0.15
CA SER A 59 -9.64 -5.04 0.38
C SER A 59 -8.57 -3.96 0.26
N MET A 60 -7.32 -4.30 0.59
CA MET A 60 -6.19 -3.40 0.44
C MET A 60 -6.02 -2.95 -1.03
N LEU A 61 -6.15 -3.86 -1.99
CA LEU A 61 -6.12 -3.53 -3.42
C LEU A 61 -7.26 -2.60 -3.83
N ILE A 62 -8.48 -2.87 -3.38
CA ILE A 62 -9.65 -2.02 -3.67
C ILE A 62 -9.40 -0.60 -3.13
N ILE A 63 -8.90 -0.48 -1.89
CA ILE A 63 -8.59 0.82 -1.31
C ILE A 63 -7.45 1.52 -2.04
N ALA A 64 -6.42 0.79 -2.48
CA ALA A 64 -5.38 1.38 -3.32
C ALA A 64 -5.95 1.99 -4.61
N ILE A 65 -6.84 1.26 -5.30
CA ILE A 65 -7.52 1.73 -6.51
C ILE A 65 -8.37 2.97 -6.22
N ILE A 66 -9.13 2.98 -5.13
CA ILE A 66 -9.93 4.13 -4.72
C ILE A 66 -9.03 5.33 -4.40
N SER A 67 -7.93 5.11 -3.69
CA SER A 67 -6.98 6.16 -3.31
C SER A 67 -6.38 6.83 -4.54
N ILE A 68 -5.90 6.04 -5.52
CA ILE A 68 -5.38 6.55 -6.80
C ILE A 68 -6.48 7.31 -7.57
N ARG A 69 -7.73 6.84 -7.51
CA ARG A 69 -8.84 7.49 -8.22
C ARG A 69 -9.26 8.81 -7.59
N MET A 70 -9.29 8.90 -6.26
CA MET A 70 -9.69 10.12 -5.55
C MET A 70 -8.54 11.14 -5.44
N MET A 71 -7.30 10.66 -5.37
CA MET A 71 -6.09 11.45 -5.24
C MET A 71 -5.11 11.03 -6.33
N PRO A 72 -5.31 11.44 -7.60
CA PRO A 72 -4.44 11.05 -8.71
C PRO A 72 -2.99 11.53 -8.51
N GLU A 73 -2.80 12.60 -7.76
CA GLU A 73 -1.47 13.12 -7.39
C GLU A 73 -0.86 12.45 -6.13
N GLY A 74 -1.62 11.55 -5.49
CA GLY A 74 -1.23 10.76 -4.32
C GLY A 74 -1.43 11.44 -2.97
N ILE A 75 -1.25 10.65 -1.90
CA ILE A 75 -1.50 11.08 -0.51
C ILE A 75 -0.59 12.23 -0.08
N SER A 76 0.64 12.31 -0.60
CA SER A 76 1.57 13.39 -0.28
C SER A 76 1.06 14.78 -0.63
N GLN A 77 0.44 14.94 -1.80
CA GLN A 77 -0.04 16.27 -2.22
C GLN A 77 -1.20 16.75 -1.35
N TRP A 78 -2.07 15.84 -0.92
CA TRP A 78 -3.17 16.18 -0.02
C TRP A 78 -2.66 16.63 1.37
N LEU A 79 -1.60 16.00 1.88
CA LEU A 79 -0.92 16.42 3.12
C LEU A 79 -0.23 17.79 2.97
N GLU A 80 0.35 18.06 1.82
CA GLU A 80 1.06 19.31 1.54
C GLU A 80 0.11 20.50 1.35
N GLN A 81 -1.00 20.30 0.64
CA GLN A 81 -2.06 21.33 0.50
C GLN A 81 -2.69 21.73 1.85
N ARG A 82 -2.68 20.85 2.86
CA ARG A 82 -3.15 21.19 4.21
C ARG A 82 -2.15 21.94 5.07
N LYS A 83 -0.89 22.01 4.65
CA LYS A 83 0.19 22.69 5.38
C LYS A 83 0.45 24.12 4.88
N SER A 84 -0.15 24.51 3.75
CA SER A 84 -0.19 25.88 3.22
C SER A 84 -1.49 26.59 3.61
#